data_AF-A0A7X7K1J6-F1
#
_entry.id   AF-A0A7X7K1J6-F1
#
_cell.length_a   1.000
_cell.length_b   1.000
_cell.length_c   1.000
_cell.angle_alpha   90.00
_cell.angle_beta   90.00
_cell.angle_gamma   90.00
#
_symmetry.space_group_name_H-M   'P 1'
#
loop_
_entity.id
_entity.type
_entity.pdbx_description
1 polymer ?
#
loop_
_entity_poly.entity_id
_entity_poly.type
_entity_poly.pdbx_seq_one_letter_code
_entity_poly.pdbx_strand_id
1 'polypeptide(L)'
;ILISANISGDRIGYVKLFVGYLDEASNSIYVADMDYLESPDTREVDGVYYPDWGESAFTLEFEWEPIVFAVSDGTELAEAVFNPEAYGAVPEEAIYTVDGIYRYADGDTRQARLHFVDGVVTQVFGFTNADGSGAPREIVPQPGDQFTVLDKWMDLDENGRVVQTAAQEGQTVTFGSQPFTWEELDAAPGRYIVGFIVEDLDGAAQAAYERVTVE
;
A
#
# COMPACT_ATOMS: atom_id res chain seq x y z
N ILE A 1 18.02 2.82 -7.04
CA ILE A 1 17.86 2.15 -8.35
C ILE A 1 17.00 3.04 -9.23
N LEU A 2 17.53 3.56 -10.34
CA LEU A 2 16.80 4.54 -11.16
C LEU A 2 15.77 3.83 -12.06
N ILE A 3 14.51 4.27 -11.97
CA ILE A 3 13.39 3.80 -12.76
C ILE A 3 12.83 4.99 -13.53
N SER A 4 12.46 4.77 -14.80
CA SER A 4 11.95 5.84 -15.66
C SER A 4 10.73 5.41 -16.47
N ALA A 5 9.80 6.33 -16.66
CA ALA A 5 8.69 6.15 -17.59
C ALA A 5 8.33 7.46 -18.30
N ASN A 6 7.93 7.35 -19.56
CA ASN A 6 7.32 8.46 -20.29
C ASN A 6 5.83 8.50 -20.00
N ILE A 7 5.37 9.60 -19.40
CA ILE A 7 3.98 9.82 -19.05
C ILE A 7 3.38 10.80 -20.06
N SER A 8 2.22 10.46 -20.61
CA SER A 8 1.49 11.30 -21.55
C SER A 8 -0.01 11.24 -21.25
N GLY A 9 -0.70 12.36 -21.48
CA GLY A 9 -2.12 12.55 -21.20
C GLY A 9 -2.38 13.90 -20.53
N ASP A 10 -3.49 14.55 -20.89
CA ASP A 10 -3.76 15.94 -20.49
C ASP A 10 -4.55 16.05 -19.16
N ARG A 11 -4.72 14.93 -18.44
CA ARG A 11 -5.58 14.79 -17.24
C ARG A 11 -5.02 13.78 -16.24
N ILE A 12 -3.71 13.70 -16.08
CA ILE A 12 -3.10 12.79 -15.09
C ILE A 12 -3.63 13.14 -13.70
N GLY A 13 -4.18 12.15 -13.00
CA GLY A 13 -4.68 12.25 -11.64
C GLY A 13 -3.60 11.86 -10.64
N TYR A 14 -3.29 10.56 -10.57
CA TYR A 14 -2.28 10.02 -9.68
C TYR A 14 -1.20 9.27 -10.47
N VAL A 15 0.04 9.34 -9.99
CA VAL A 15 1.06 8.37 -10.34
C VAL A 15 1.40 7.62 -9.07
N LYS A 16 1.28 6.29 -9.11
CA LYS A 16 1.54 5.43 -7.96
C LYS A 16 2.79 4.60 -8.21
N LEU A 17 3.68 4.50 -7.22
CA LEU A 17 4.71 3.48 -7.16
C LEU A 17 4.05 2.11 -6.92
N PHE A 18 4.59 1.08 -7.57
CA PHE A 18 4.29 -0.31 -7.29
C PHE A 18 5.60 -1.07 -7.15
N VAL A 19 5.75 -1.79 -6.04
CA VAL A 19 6.87 -2.69 -5.76
C VAL A 19 6.31 -4.06 -5.45
N GLY A 20 6.75 -5.06 -6.21
CA GLY A 20 6.36 -6.45 -5.99
C GLY A 20 7.57 -7.38 -5.92
N TYR A 21 7.69 -8.16 -4.86
CA TYR A 21 8.67 -9.25 -4.79
C TYR A 21 8.19 -10.42 -5.65
N LEU A 22 9.01 -10.86 -6.60
CA LEU A 22 8.71 -11.98 -7.49
C LEU A 22 9.18 -13.30 -6.88
N ASP A 23 8.24 -14.12 -6.41
CA ASP A 23 8.51 -15.51 -6.06
C ASP A 23 8.45 -16.39 -7.32
N GLU A 24 9.63 -16.73 -7.84
CA GLU A 24 9.77 -17.56 -9.04
C GLU A 24 9.30 -19.01 -8.83
N ALA A 25 9.25 -19.50 -7.58
CA ALA A 25 8.86 -20.87 -7.30
C ALA A 25 7.34 -21.07 -7.43
N SER A 26 6.57 -20.08 -6.99
CA SER A 26 5.10 -20.07 -7.11
C SER A 26 4.60 -19.31 -8.35
N ASN A 27 5.48 -18.61 -9.06
CA ASN A 27 5.14 -17.69 -10.15
C ASN A 27 4.11 -16.65 -9.69
N SER A 28 4.38 -16.04 -8.54
CA SER A 28 3.51 -15.05 -7.90
C SER A 28 4.29 -13.81 -7.49
N ILE A 29 3.57 -12.71 -7.31
CA ILE A 29 4.11 -11.44 -6.83
C ILE A 29 3.53 -11.17 -5.45
N TYR A 30 4.39 -11.05 -4.45
CA TYR A 30 4.05 -10.42 -3.18
C TYR A 30 4.09 -8.91 -3.38
N VAL A 31 2.98 -8.21 -3.14
CA VAL A 31 2.94 -6.75 -3.22
C VAL A 31 3.61 -6.21 -1.95
N ALA A 32 4.81 -5.68 -2.11
CA ALA A 32 5.65 -5.25 -1.00
C ALA A 32 5.43 -3.77 -0.64
N ASP A 33 5.18 -2.94 -1.66
CA ASP A 33 4.94 -1.50 -1.46
C ASP A 33 4.05 -0.91 -2.57
N MET A 34 3.24 0.06 -2.17
CA MET A 34 2.43 0.89 -3.04
C MET A 34 2.41 2.30 -2.46
N ASP A 35 2.69 3.31 -3.29
CA ASP A 35 2.75 4.68 -2.79
C ASP A 35 2.25 5.68 -3.83
N TYR A 36 1.76 6.85 -3.40
CA TYR A 36 1.62 7.99 -4.30
C TYR A 36 3.01 8.58 -4.57
N LEU A 37 3.30 8.91 -5.83
CA LEU A 37 4.44 9.75 -6.13
C LEU A 37 4.08 11.21 -5.97
N GLU A 38 4.98 11.92 -5.31
CA GLU A 38 4.86 13.35 -5.07
C GLU A 38 5.15 14.18 -6.32
N SER A 39 4.38 15.26 -6.46
CA SER A 39 4.68 16.35 -7.38
C SER A 39 5.16 17.57 -6.57
N PRO A 40 5.97 18.49 -7.14
CA PRO A 40 6.31 19.74 -6.47
C PRO A 40 5.10 20.59 -6.06
N ASP A 41 3.97 20.43 -6.76
CA ASP A 41 2.75 21.18 -6.55
C ASP A 41 1.56 20.23 -6.33
N THR A 42 0.64 20.65 -5.45
CA THR A 42 -0.63 19.96 -5.17
C THR A 42 -1.79 20.81 -5.68
N ARG A 43 -2.80 20.17 -6.28
CA ARG A 43 -4.05 20.83 -6.69
C ARG A 43 -5.25 20.22 -5.99
N GLU A 44 -6.30 21.01 -5.85
CA GLU A 44 -7.57 20.59 -5.26
C GLU A 44 -8.69 20.64 -6.31
N VAL A 45 -9.46 19.56 -6.40
CA VAL A 45 -10.66 19.47 -7.25
C VAL A 45 -11.80 18.90 -6.42
N ASP A 46 -12.88 19.68 -6.26
CA ASP A 46 -14.08 19.29 -5.50
C ASP A 46 -13.79 18.79 -4.07
N GLY A 47 -12.78 19.38 -3.40
CA GLY A 47 -12.38 19.00 -2.04
C GLY A 47 -11.46 17.78 -1.96
N VAL A 48 -11.02 17.24 -3.10
CA VAL A 48 -10.06 16.13 -3.18
C VAL A 48 -8.73 16.67 -3.70
N TYR A 49 -7.64 16.26 -3.04
CA TYR A 49 -6.29 16.67 -3.41
C TYR A 49 -5.63 15.67 -4.37
N TYR A 50 -4.87 16.21 -5.31
CA TYR A 50 -4.13 15.48 -6.32
C TYR A 50 -2.74 16.10 -6.51
N PRO A 51 -1.72 15.30 -6.85
CA PRO A 51 -0.48 15.84 -7.38
C PRO A 51 -0.75 16.62 -8.69
N ASP A 52 -0.13 17.78 -8.86
CA ASP A 52 -0.19 18.57 -10.09
C ASP A 52 0.98 18.21 -11.01
N TRP A 53 0.71 17.38 -12.02
CA TRP A 53 1.71 16.95 -13.01
C TRP A 53 1.87 17.92 -14.19
N GLY A 54 1.14 19.05 -14.21
CA GLY A 54 1.06 19.95 -15.35
C GLY A 54 0.26 19.39 -16.54
N GLU A 55 0.32 20.10 -17.68
CA GLU A 55 -0.52 19.83 -18.86
C GLU A 55 0.23 19.15 -20.02
N SER A 56 1.54 18.89 -19.88
CA SER A 56 2.37 18.33 -20.95
C SER A 56 2.91 16.95 -20.59
N ALA A 57 3.12 16.11 -21.61
CA ALA A 57 3.86 14.87 -21.45
C ALA A 57 5.25 15.13 -20.83
N PHE A 58 5.66 14.24 -19.94
CA PHE A 58 6.92 14.36 -19.20
C PHE A 58 7.56 12.98 -19.02
N THR A 59 8.86 12.98 -18.72
CA THR A 59 9.57 11.78 -18.30
C THR A 59 9.66 11.81 -16.78
N LEU A 60 9.08 10.80 -16.14
CA LEU A 60 9.24 10.57 -14.71
C LEU A 60 10.54 9.79 -14.50
N GLU A 61 11.33 10.24 -13.54
CA GLU A 61 12.52 9.56 -13.04
C GLU A 61 12.39 9.44 -11.53
N PHE A 62 12.53 8.23 -11.00
CA PHE A 62 12.44 7.95 -9.58
C PHE A 62 13.60 7.04 -9.16
N GLU A 63 14.33 7.43 -8.12
CA GLU A 63 15.36 6.59 -7.54
C GLU A 63 14.75 5.74 -6.43
N TRP A 64 14.39 4.50 -6.76
CA TRP A 64 13.87 3.56 -5.78
C TRP A 64 14.98 3.05 -4.87
N GLU A 65 14.81 3.25 -3.56
CA GLU A 65 15.60 2.58 -2.52
C GLU A 65 14.87 1.29 -2.12
N PRO A 66 15.59 0.17 -1.92
CA PRO A 66 14.98 -1.12 -1.60
C PRO A 66 14.50 -1.15 -0.14
N ILE A 67 13.48 -0.36 0.15
CA ILE A 67 12.81 -0.23 1.44
C ILE A 67 11.37 -0.74 1.28
N VAL A 68 10.88 -1.44 2.29
CA VAL A 68 9.48 -1.85 2.46
C VAL A 68 8.98 -1.37 3.81
N PHE A 69 7.68 -1.47 4.07
CA PHE A 69 7.07 -0.94 5.29
C PHE A 69 6.48 -2.03 6.17
N ALA A 70 6.45 -1.77 7.46
CA ALA A 70 5.83 -2.62 8.46
C ALA A 70 4.95 -1.83 9.41
N VAL A 71 3.90 -2.49 9.92
CA VAL A 71 3.15 -2.04 11.09
C VAL A 71 3.94 -2.42 12.34
N SER A 72 4.13 -1.48 13.24
CA SER A 72 4.87 -1.63 14.49
C SER A 72 3.98 -1.41 15.71
N ASP A 73 4.10 -2.27 16.72
CA ASP A 73 3.55 -2.03 18.06
C ASP A 73 4.60 -1.48 19.05
N GLY A 74 5.78 -1.15 18.55
CA GLY A 74 6.95 -0.74 19.33
C GLY A 74 7.78 -1.90 19.88
N THR A 75 7.35 -3.15 19.69
CA THR A 75 8.11 -4.36 20.05
C THR A 75 8.22 -5.34 18.87
N GLU A 76 7.09 -5.65 18.23
CA GLU A 76 6.98 -6.52 17.07
C GLU A 76 6.74 -5.70 15.80
N LEU A 77 7.18 -6.26 14.68
CA LEU A 77 7.04 -5.68 13.34
C LEU A 77 6.28 -6.66 12.44
N ALA A 78 5.29 -6.15 11.71
CA ALA A 78 4.57 -6.88 10.70
C ALA A 78 4.67 -6.17 9.35
N GLU A 79 5.54 -6.69 8.47
CA GLU A 79 5.65 -6.22 7.08
C GLU A 79 4.26 -6.20 6.42
N ALA A 80 3.96 -5.12 5.71
CA ALA A 80 2.64 -4.89 5.15
C ALA A 80 2.72 -3.96 3.94
N VAL A 81 1.84 -4.19 2.95
CA VAL A 81 1.56 -3.20 1.93
C VAL A 81 0.65 -2.10 2.50
N PHE A 82 1.15 -0.87 2.49
CA PHE A 82 0.36 0.31 2.79
C PHE A 82 -0.33 0.76 1.50
N ASN A 83 -1.66 0.71 1.47
CA ASN A 83 -2.42 1.07 0.27
C ASN A 83 -2.73 2.56 0.32
N PRO A 84 -2.27 3.36 -0.67
CA PRO A 84 -2.58 4.78 -0.73
C PRO A 84 -4.09 4.96 -0.95
N GLU A 85 -4.77 5.61 0.00
CA GLU A 85 -6.22 5.85 -0.04
C GLU A 85 -6.53 7.32 -0.38
N ALA A 86 -5.83 8.28 0.24
CA ALA A 86 -5.97 9.70 -0.05
C ALA A 86 -4.61 10.40 -0.09
N TYR A 87 -4.43 11.32 -1.04
CA TYR A 87 -3.15 12.02 -1.25
C TYR A 87 -2.86 13.11 -0.21
N GLY A 88 -3.90 13.77 0.33
CA GLY A 88 -3.74 14.88 1.27
C GLY A 88 -3.33 16.19 0.61
N ALA A 89 -3.46 17.32 1.33
CA ALA A 89 -2.99 18.62 0.83
C ALA A 89 -1.45 18.73 0.92
N VAL A 90 -0.89 18.04 1.91
CA VAL A 90 0.54 17.86 2.19
C VAL A 90 0.78 16.38 2.52
N PRO A 91 2.02 15.87 2.40
CA PRO A 91 2.31 14.45 2.63
C PRO A 91 1.86 13.92 3.99
N GLU A 92 1.92 14.73 5.05
CA GLU A 92 1.50 14.35 6.39
C GLU A 92 -0.03 14.16 6.52
N GLU A 93 -0.80 14.67 5.56
CA GLU A 93 -2.26 14.49 5.48
C GLU A 93 -2.67 13.32 4.58
N ALA A 94 -1.72 12.63 3.96
CA ALA A 94 -2.00 11.43 3.18
C ALA A 94 -2.57 10.32 4.08
N ILE A 95 -3.51 9.56 3.53
CA ILE A 95 -4.14 8.43 4.21
C ILE A 95 -3.68 7.15 3.53
N TYR A 96 -3.08 6.27 4.32
CA TYR A 96 -2.70 4.92 3.91
C TYR A 96 -3.48 3.89 4.69
N THR A 97 -3.71 2.74 4.07
CA THR A 97 -4.47 1.67 4.73
C THR A 97 -3.79 0.32 4.66
N VAL A 98 -3.90 -0.43 5.76
CA VAL A 98 -3.41 -1.80 5.85
C VAL A 98 -4.60 -2.69 6.16
N ASP A 99 -4.86 -3.66 5.27
CA ASP A 99 -5.89 -4.67 5.45
C ASP A 99 -5.34 -5.82 6.32
N GLY A 100 -6.21 -6.39 7.15
CA GLY A 100 -5.83 -7.45 8.08
C GLY A 100 -7.01 -8.07 8.80
N ILE A 101 -6.70 -8.96 9.73
CA ILE A 101 -7.66 -9.60 10.62
C ILE A 101 -7.46 -9.02 12.01
N TYR A 102 -8.50 -8.36 12.51
CA TYR A 102 -8.56 -7.91 13.90
C TYR A 102 -9.07 -9.04 14.79
N ARG A 103 -8.39 -9.27 15.91
CA ARG A 103 -8.79 -10.23 16.94
C ARG A 103 -8.94 -9.52 18.28
N TYR A 104 -10.15 -9.58 18.83
CA TYR A 104 -10.42 -9.12 20.18
C TYR A 104 -9.71 -10.02 21.20
N ALA A 105 -9.31 -9.47 22.35
CA ALA A 105 -8.66 -10.20 23.43
C ALA A 105 -9.50 -11.37 23.99
N ASP A 106 -10.82 -11.34 23.79
CA ASP A 106 -11.75 -12.43 24.15
C ASP A 106 -11.84 -13.55 23.09
N GLY A 107 -11.24 -13.35 21.92
CA GLY A 107 -11.05 -14.34 20.86
C GLY A 107 -11.88 -14.13 19.59
N ASP A 108 -12.85 -13.22 19.58
CA ASP A 108 -13.63 -12.93 18.37
C ASP A 108 -12.75 -12.28 17.29
N THR A 109 -13.03 -12.56 16.01
CA THR A 109 -12.28 -12.00 14.87
C THR A 109 -13.17 -11.28 13.86
N ARG A 110 -12.59 -10.28 13.19
CA ARG A 110 -13.21 -9.54 12.07
C ARG A 110 -12.15 -9.21 11.03
N GLN A 111 -12.55 -9.18 9.76
CA GLN A 111 -11.77 -8.46 8.77
C GLN A 111 -11.72 -6.99 9.16
N ALA A 112 -10.56 -6.37 9.03
CA ALA A 112 -10.34 -5.01 9.47
C ALA A 112 -9.35 -4.27 8.59
N ARG A 113 -9.41 -2.94 8.68
CA ARG A 113 -8.52 -2.01 8.01
C ARG A 113 -8.01 -0.98 8.99
N LEU A 114 -6.70 -0.87 9.10
CA LEU A 114 -6.03 0.23 9.78
C LEU A 114 -5.94 1.41 8.82
N HIS A 115 -6.20 2.63 9.31
CA HIS A 115 -5.95 3.87 8.58
C HIS A 115 -4.81 4.62 9.27
N PHE A 116 -3.78 4.93 8.51
CA PHE A 116 -2.61 5.68 8.92
C PHE A 116 -2.67 7.09 8.37
N VAL A 117 -2.30 8.06 9.20
CA VAL A 117 -2.04 9.45 8.84
C VAL A 117 -0.78 9.87 9.57
N ASP A 118 0.15 10.51 8.87
CA ASP A 118 1.46 10.91 9.44
C ASP A 118 2.15 9.76 10.20
N GLY A 119 2.09 8.57 9.63
CA GLY A 119 2.71 7.36 10.15
C GLY A 119 2.13 6.73 11.40
N VAL A 120 0.98 7.20 11.88
CA VAL A 120 0.30 6.64 13.05
C VAL A 120 -1.10 6.14 12.71
N VAL A 121 -1.52 5.02 13.31
CA VAL A 121 -2.91 4.57 13.18
C VAL A 121 -3.83 5.59 13.84
N THR A 122 -4.76 6.13 13.06
CA THR A 122 -5.79 7.06 13.53
C THR A 122 -7.16 6.40 13.65
N GLN A 123 -7.44 5.40 12.81
CA GLN A 123 -8.73 4.70 12.78
C GLN A 123 -8.55 3.21 12.49
N VAL A 124 -9.45 2.40 13.06
CA VAL A 124 -9.55 0.97 12.77
C VAL A 124 -10.99 0.67 12.41
N PHE A 125 -11.24 0.13 11.22
CA PHE A 125 -12.57 -0.26 10.80
C PHE A 125 -12.66 -1.77 10.67
N GLY A 126 -13.68 -2.37 11.29
CA GLY A 126 -14.05 -3.76 11.11
C GLY A 126 -15.19 -3.91 10.10
N PHE A 127 -15.14 -4.99 9.33
CA PHE A 127 -16.11 -5.32 8.30
C PHE A 127 -16.96 -6.53 8.71
N THR A 128 -18.20 -6.55 8.19
CA THR A 128 -19.20 -7.55 8.58
C THR A 128 -19.06 -8.86 7.81
N ASN A 129 -18.50 -8.83 6.61
CA ASN A 129 -18.27 -10.02 5.80
C ASN A 129 -16.80 -10.46 5.88
N ALA A 130 -16.58 -11.76 5.66
CA ALA A 130 -15.26 -12.38 5.76
C ALA A 130 -14.30 -12.03 4.61
N ASP A 131 -14.83 -11.45 3.52
CA ASP A 131 -14.07 -10.96 2.36
C ASP A 131 -13.69 -9.47 2.48
N GLY A 132 -13.90 -8.86 3.65
CA GLY A 132 -13.65 -7.44 3.88
C GLY A 132 -14.74 -6.52 3.32
N SER A 133 -15.83 -7.08 2.77
CA SER A 133 -16.97 -6.29 2.30
C SER A 133 -18.02 -6.02 3.40
N GLY A 134 -19.00 -5.18 3.06
CA GLY A 134 -20.12 -4.85 3.93
C GLY A 134 -19.93 -3.53 4.66
N ALA A 135 -20.88 -3.20 5.54
CA ALA A 135 -20.86 -1.92 6.24
C ALA A 135 -19.69 -1.86 7.23
N PRO A 136 -18.76 -0.90 7.09
CA PRO A 136 -17.66 -0.73 8.05
C PRO A 136 -18.21 -0.24 9.39
N ARG A 137 -17.54 -0.64 10.48
CA ARG A 137 -17.76 -0.09 11.82
C ARG A 137 -16.43 0.21 12.46
N GLU A 138 -16.31 1.41 13.02
CA GLU A 138 -15.12 1.78 13.77
C GLU A 138 -14.96 0.86 14.99
N ILE A 139 -13.76 0.34 15.17
CA ILE A 139 -13.31 -0.43 16.32
C ILE A 139 -12.44 0.51 17.15
N VAL A 140 -12.69 0.55 18.47
CA VAL A 140 -11.82 1.24 19.42
C VAL A 140 -10.91 0.19 20.06
N PRO A 141 -9.62 0.10 19.66
CA PRO A 141 -8.76 -0.98 20.13
C PRO A 141 -8.53 -0.90 21.64
N GLN A 142 -8.47 -2.06 22.28
CA GLN A 142 -8.10 -2.22 23.68
C GLN A 142 -6.73 -2.90 23.80
N PRO A 143 -5.99 -2.63 24.89
CA PRO A 143 -4.75 -3.35 25.15
C PRO A 143 -4.96 -4.87 25.18
N GLY A 144 -4.17 -5.60 24.39
CA GLY A 144 -4.26 -7.05 24.23
C GLY A 144 -5.07 -7.52 23.01
N ASP A 145 -5.80 -6.63 22.34
CA ASP A 145 -6.33 -6.94 21.01
C ASP A 145 -5.19 -7.08 20.01
N GLN A 146 -5.39 -7.87 18.96
CA GLN A 146 -4.35 -8.20 17.97
C GLN A 146 -4.78 -7.83 16.56
N PHE A 147 -3.80 -7.55 15.72
CA PHE A 147 -4.00 -7.33 14.29
C PHE A 147 -3.00 -8.19 13.50
N THR A 148 -3.53 -9.10 12.70
CA THR A 148 -2.75 -9.93 11.77
C THR A 148 -2.83 -9.30 10.38
N VAL A 149 -1.70 -8.89 9.81
CA VAL A 149 -1.64 -8.30 8.47
C VAL A 149 -2.14 -9.32 7.43
N LEU A 150 -2.84 -8.85 6.40
CA LEU A 150 -3.16 -9.65 5.23
C LEU A 150 -2.26 -9.27 4.05
N ASP A 151 -1.27 -10.10 3.81
CA ASP A 151 -0.33 -10.02 2.70
C ASP A 151 -1.04 -10.20 1.36
N LYS A 152 -0.76 -9.31 0.41
CA LYS A 152 -1.37 -9.34 -0.92
C LYS A 152 -0.46 -10.05 -1.91
N TRP A 153 -0.99 -11.10 -2.51
CA TRP A 153 -0.31 -11.91 -3.52
C TRP A 153 -1.04 -11.83 -4.86
N MET A 154 -0.28 -11.80 -5.96
CA MET A 154 -0.79 -11.85 -7.32
C MET A 154 -0.21 -13.06 -8.06
N ASP A 155 -1.03 -14.04 -8.38
CA ASP A 155 -0.60 -15.22 -9.15
C ASP A 155 -0.55 -14.89 -10.64
N LEU A 156 0.52 -15.34 -11.31
CA LEU A 156 0.76 -15.05 -12.71
C LEU A 156 0.52 -16.27 -13.62
N ASP A 157 0.04 -16.03 -14.83
CA ASP A 157 0.08 -17.03 -15.91
C ASP A 157 1.48 -17.15 -16.53
N GLU A 158 1.63 -18.07 -17.50
CA GLU A 158 2.87 -18.29 -18.25
C GLU A 158 3.34 -17.05 -19.05
N ASN A 159 2.46 -16.08 -19.28
CA ASN A 159 2.76 -14.82 -19.97
C ASN A 159 3.03 -13.66 -18.99
N GLY A 160 3.06 -13.93 -17.68
CA GLY A 160 3.26 -12.92 -16.64
C GLY A 160 2.04 -12.04 -16.37
N ARG A 161 0.84 -12.47 -16.77
CA ARG A 161 -0.42 -11.74 -16.48
C ARG A 161 -1.00 -12.20 -15.16
N VAL A 162 -1.50 -11.26 -14.37
CA VAL A 162 -2.22 -11.59 -13.13
C VAL A 162 -3.51 -12.34 -13.48
N VAL A 163 -3.66 -13.54 -12.93
CA VAL A 163 -4.86 -14.37 -13.08
C VAL A 163 -5.68 -14.47 -11.80
N GLN A 164 -5.03 -14.25 -10.65
CA GLN A 164 -5.67 -14.29 -9.35
C GLN A 164 -4.95 -13.35 -8.39
N THR A 165 -5.71 -12.74 -7.49
CA THR A 165 -5.18 -12.05 -6.32
C THR A 165 -5.65 -12.77 -5.06
N ALA A 166 -4.75 -12.97 -4.11
CA ALA A 166 -5.02 -13.66 -2.86
C ALA A 166 -4.53 -12.81 -1.67
N ALA A 167 -5.24 -12.94 -0.55
CA ALA A 167 -4.78 -12.44 0.75
C ALA A 167 -4.25 -13.63 1.57
N GLN A 168 -3.08 -13.48 2.18
CA GLN A 168 -2.49 -14.48 3.08
C GLN A 168 -2.23 -13.85 4.45
N GLU A 169 -2.41 -14.61 5.53
CA GLU A 169 -2.11 -14.12 6.87
C GLU A 169 -0.59 -13.96 7.03
N GLY A 170 -0.16 -12.73 7.31
CA GLY A 170 1.21 -12.35 7.60
C GLY A 170 1.49 -12.37 9.11
N GLN A 171 2.37 -11.45 9.54
CA GLN A 171 2.70 -11.31 10.96
C GLN A 171 1.60 -10.61 11.75
N THR A 172 1.66 -10.76 13.08
CA THR A 172 0.67 -10.21 14.02
C THR A 172 1.33 -9.22 14.98
N VAL A 173 0.72 -8.06 15.15
CA VAL A 173 1.05 -7.06 16.16
C VAL A 173 -0.04 -6.98 17.24
N THR A 174 0.31 -6.50 18.43
CA THR A 174 -0.61 -6.46 19.58
C THR A 174 -0.82 -5.04 20.07
N PHE A 175 -2.08 -4.59 20.11
CA PHE A 175 -2.43 -3.26 20.59
C PHE A 175 -2.02 -3.10 22.06
N GLY A 176 -1.28 -2.02 22.34
CA GLY A 176 -0.80 -1.64 23.66
C GLY A 176 -1.42 -0.33 24.16
N SER A 177 -0.63 0.47 24.87
CA SER A 177 -1.03 1.82 25.30
C SER A 177 -0.69 2.92 24.29
N GLN A 178 0.09 2.60 23.26
CA GLN A 178 0.45 3.50 22.17
C GLN A 178 -0.20 3.01 20.87
N PRO A 179 -0.56 3.91 19.94
CA PRO A 179 -1.03 3.52 18.63
C PRO A 179 0.09 2.80 17.87
N PHE A 180 -0.29 1.94 16.92
CA PHE A 180 0.68 1.41 15.97
C PHE A 180 1.25 2.52 15.10
N THR A 181 2.50 2.34 14.70
CA THR A 181 3.20 3.21 13.75
C THR A 181 3.60 2.43 12.51
N TRP A 182 3.88 3.11 11.40
CA TRP A 182 4.68 2.47 10.35
C TRP A 182 6.17 2.54 10.71
N GLU A 183 6.94 1.60 10.19
CA GLU A 183 8.40 1.58 10.26
C GLU A 183 8.94 1.13 8.89
N GLU A 184 10.09 1.67 8.50
CA GLU A 184 10.82 1.25 7.30
C GLU A 184 11.68 0.01 7.59
N LEU A 185 11.73 -0.91 6.64
CA LEU A 185 12.57 -2.11 6.65
C LEU A 185 13.40 -2.19 5.37
N ASP A 186 14.59 -2.76 5.47
CA ASP A 186 15.34 -3.17 4.29
C ASP A 186 14.58 -4.28 3.55
N ALA A 187 14.35 -4.09 2.25
CA ALA A 187 13.71 -5.09 1.42
C ALA A 187 14.57 -6.36 1.35
N ALA A 188 13.94 -7.52 1.41
CA ALA A 188 14.65 -8.80 1.33
C ALA A 188 15.40 -8.95 -0.01
N PRO A 189 16.60 -9.56 -0.04
CA PRO A 189 17.29 -9.87 -1.28
C PRO A 189 16.43 -10.72 -2.22
N GLY A 190 16.44 -10.40 -3.51
CA GLY A 190 15.62 -11.10 -4.49
C GLY A 190 15.29 -10.30 -5.74
N ARG A 191 14.36 -10.83 -6.54
CA ARG A 191 13.89 -10.20 -7.76
C ARG A 191 12.62 -9.43 -7.48
N TYR A 192 12.59 -8.19 -7.94
CA TYR A 192 11.44 -7.29 -7.79
C TYR A 192 10.93 -6.86 -9.16
N ILE A 193 9.64 -6.59 -9.20
CA ILE A 193 8.97 -5.85 -10.25
C ILE A 193 8.65 -4.48 -9.66
N VAL A 194 9.27 -3.43 -10.20
CA VAL A 194 9.10 -2.07 -9.71
C VAL A 194 8.65 -1.18 -10.85
N GLY A 195 7.72 -0.29 -10.61
CA GLY A 195 7.24 0.59 -11.67
C GLY A 195 6.16 1.55 -11.22
N PHE A 196 5.50 2.14 -12.21
CA PHE A 196 4.50 3.16 -12.01
C PHE A 196 3.15 2.72 -12.54
N ILE A 197 2.10 3.06 -11.81
CA ILE A 197 0.71 2.99 -12.25
C ILE A 197 0.23 4.44 -12.39
N VAL A 198 -0.01 4.87 -13.61
CA VAL A 198 -0.47 6.22 -13.95
C VAL A 198 -1.98 6.15 -14.15
N GLU A 199 -2.73 6.88 -13.33
CA GLU A 199 -4.18 6.96 -13.35
C GLU A 199 -4.60 8.37 -13.77
N ASP A 200 -5.47 8.49 -14.76
CA ASP A 200 -6.08 9.78 -15.12
C ASP A 200 -7.27 10.12 -14.22
N LEU A 201 -7.75 11.38 -14.29
CA LEU A 201 -8.89 11.85 -13.52
C LEU A 201 -10.22 11.14 -13.86
N ASP A 202 -10.27 10.40 -14.96
CA ASP A 202 -11.43 9.62 -15.36
C ASP A 202 -11.33 8.15 -14.89
N GLY A 203 -10.25 7.80 -14.17
CA GLY A 203 -9.98 6.50 -13.56
C GLY A 203 -9.32 5.49 -14.50
N ALA A 204 -8.92 5.88 -15.71
CA ALA A 204 -8.19 5.00 -16.61
C ALA A 204 -6.73 4.90 -16.17
N ALA A 205 -6.22 3.66 -16.07
CA ALA A 205 -4.86 3.40 -15.63
C ALA A 205 -3.99 2.76 -16.72
N GLN A 206 -2.74 3.18 -16.78
CA GLN A 206 -1.67 2.55 -17.55
C GLN A 206 -0.49 2.28 -16.63
N ALA A 207 0.22 1.18 -16.83
CA ALA A 207 1.34 0.81 -15.99
C ALA A 207 2.59 0.48 -16.79
N ALA A 208 3.74 0.82 -16.24
CA ALA A 208 5.06 0.50 -16.76
C ALA A 208 5.89 -0.09 -15.62
N TYR A 209 6.55 -1.22 -15.87
CA TYR A 209 7.32 -1.94 -14.86
C TYR A 209 8.68 -2.34 -15.39
N GLU A 210 9.65 -2.39 -14.50
CA GLU A 210 10.99 -2.91 -14.72
C GLU A 210 11.27 -4.05 -13.74
N ARG A 211 12.16 -4.96 -14.14
CA ARG A 211 12.66 -6.00 -13.25
C ARG A 211 13.97 -5.55 -12.63
N VAL A 212 14.05 -5.68 -11.32
CA VAL A 212 15.17 -5.23 -10.51
C VAL A 212 15.65 -6.38 -9.63
N THR A 213 16.94 -6.41 -9.31
CA THR A 213 17.51 -7.34 -8.32
C THR A 213 18.02 -6.56 -7.12
N VAL A 214 17.61 -6.97 -5.93
CA VAL A 214 18.14 -6.51 -4.65
C VAL A 214 19.13 -7.57 -4.14
N GLU A 215 20.31 -7.14 -3.71
CA GLU A 215 21.45 -7.98 -3.29
C GLU A 215 21.69 -7.92 -1.78
#